data_AF-A0A915YX44-F1
#
_entry.id   AF-A0A915YX44-F1
#
_cell.length_a   1.000
_cell.length_b   1.000
_cell.length_c   1.000
_cell.angle_alpha   90.00
_cell.angle_beta   90.00
_cell.angle_gamma   90.00
#
_symmetry.space_group_name_H-M   'P 1'
#
loop_
_entity.id
_entity.type
_entity.pdbx_description
1 polymer ?
#
loop_
_entity_poly.entity_id
_entity_poly.type
_entity_poly.pdbx_seq_one_letter_code
_entity_poly.pdbx_strand_id
1 'polypeptide(L)'
;MTPSCKEYLYQLSDLSENSHTAEYLVTVIEKVIEGIGEDRICAVVSDNAANVRNAQKIIHENHPKIENVRCVAHSINLIACDIIKEKFGKRLLKRVNILTTFFRSSHQANAKLAQIIKEKGISGGGLKLYCKTRWTTASESVNSVINLESALEEMASDHDKVLTNDKIKPIIQSRNFFSNLRVLGFVLDPLRKAVLSLELRRATLADCFLSLARLAATLKKLPKSLNPAF
;
A
#
# COMPACT_ATOMS: atom_id res chain seq x y z
N MET A 1 15.20 24.32 -0.38
CA MET A 1 14.79 23.67 0.89
C MET A 1 15.52 24.35 2.02
N THR A 2 14.84 24.70 3.12
CA THR A 2 15.53 25.26 4.29
C THR A 2 16.41 24.17 4.92
N PRO A 3 17.58 24.51 5.50
CA PRO A 3 18.49 23.52 6.10
C PRO A 3 17.85 22.66 7.20
N SER A 4 16.75 23.14 7.79
CA SER A 4 16.04 22.48 8.89
C SER A 4 14.83 21.64 8.46
N CYS A 5 14.43 21.65 7.18
CA CYS A 5 13.28 20.88 6.65
C CYS A 5 12.06 20.93 7.60
N LYS A 6 11.67 22.14 8.01
CA LYS A 6 10.50 22.34 8.89
C LYS A 6 9.22 22.12 8.09
N GLU A 7 8.29 21.39 8.71
CA GLU A 7 6.95 21.14 8.19
C GLU A 7 5.96 21.90 9.06
N TYR A 8 4.95 22.48 8.43
CA TYR A 8 3.89 23.22 9.10
C TYR A 8 2.55 22.73 8.57
N LEU A 9 1.66 22.36 9.48
CA LEU A 9 0.27 22.15 9.13
C LEU A 9 -0.39 23.53 9.01
N TYR A 10 -0.62 23.97 7.78
CA TYR A 10 -1.22 25.28 7.53
C TYR A 10 -2.73 25.28 7.76
N GLN A 11 -3.43 24.27 7.22
CA GLN A 11 -4.89 24.19 7.27
C GLN A 11 -5.36 22.73 7.22
N LEU A 12 -6.42 22.43 7.96
CA LEU A 12 -7.26 21.24 7.79
C LEU A 12 -8.67 21.72 7.50
N SER A 13 -9.33 21.09 6.52
CA SER A 13 -10.71 21.44 6.17
C SER A 13 -11.48 20.17 5.88
N ASP A 14 -12.68 20.09 6.44
CA ASP A 14 -13.64 19.07 6.08
C ASP A 14 -14.41 19.54 4.84
N LEU A 15 -14.26 18.82 3.74
CA LEU A 15 -14.89 19.11 2.45
C LEU A 15 -15.95 18.06 2.11
N SER A 16 -16.38 17.23 3.07
CA SER A 16 -17.28 16.09 2.81
C SER A 16 -18.65 16.48 2.26
N GLU A 17 -19.14 17.68 2.57
CA GLU A 17 -20.43 18.21 2.09
C GLU A 17 -20.35 18.82 0.68
N ASN A 18 -19.15 18.96 0.11
CA ASN A 18 -18.94 19.62 -1.17
C ASN A 18 -18.68 18.62 -2.29
N SER A 19 -19.10 18.97 -3.50
CA SER A 19 -18.64 18.25 -4.69
C SER A 19 -17.15 18.53 -4.90
N HIS A 20 -16.30 17.50 -4.85
CA HIS A 20 -14.85 17.61 -5.09
C HIS A 20 -14.54 17.80 -6.58
N THR A 21 -15.20 18.75 -7.25
CA THR A 21 -14.88 19.09 -8.64
C THR A 21 -13.51 19.77 -8.73
N ALA A 22 -12.96 19.86 -9.94
CA ALA A 22 -11.69 20.53 -10.16
C ALA A 22 -11.78 22.01 -9.76
N GLU A 23 -12.87 22.68 -10.12
CA GLU A 23 -13.13 24.09 -9.87
C GLU A 23 -13.21 24.36 -8.36
N TYR A 24 -13.91 23.50 -7.61
CA TYR A 24 -13.98 23.65 -6.17
C TYR A 24 -12.61 23.50 -5.51
N LEU A 25 -11.83 22.50 -5.91
CA LEU A 25 -10.47 22.29 -5.41
C LEU A 25 -9.55 23.48 -5.72
N VAL A 26 -9.68 24.09 -6.91
CA VAL A 26 -8.97 25.33 -7.27
C VAL A 26 -9.29 26.42 -6.26
N THR A 27 -10.58 26.66 -5.94
CA THR A 27 -10.94 27.71 -4.97
C THR A 27 -10.34 27.51 -3.59
N VAL A 28 -10.14 26.25 -3.16
CA VAL A 28 -9.53 25.93 -1.87
C VAL A 28 -8.01 26.17 -1.92
N ILE A 29 -7.36 25.74 -3.00
CA ILE A 29 -5.91 25.89 -3.18
C ILE A 29 -5.52 27.36 -3.37
N GLU A 30 -6.28 28.11 -4.16
CA GLU A 30 -6.10 29.56 -4.39
C GLU A 30 -6.08 30.34 -3.07
N LYS A 31 -7.06 30.10 -2.19
CA LYS A 31 -7.09 30.74 -0.85
C LYS A 31 -5.84 30.46 -0.02
N VAL A 32 -5.27 29.26 -0.16
CA VAL A 32 -4.01 28.90 0.53
C VAL A 32 -2.83 29.62 -0.11
N ILE A 33 -2.77 29.69 -1.45
CA ILE A 33 -1.73 30.42 -2.19
C ILE A 33 -1.76 31.91 -1.83
N GLU A 34 -2.93 32.55 -1.87
CA GLU A 34 -3.12 33.95 -1.48
C GLU A 34 -2.73 34.21 -0.02
N GLY A 35 -3.15 33.33 0.90
CA GLY A 35 -2.85 33.48 2.33
C GLY A 35 -1.36 33.35 2.67
N ILE A 36 -0.61 32.53 1.93
CA ILE A 36 0.84 32.37 2.11
C ILE A 36 1.62 33.42 1.30
N GLY A 37 1.11 33.78 0.12
CA GLY A 37 1.75 34.57 -0.92
C GLY A 37 2.44 33.70 -1.97
N GLU A 38 2.10 33.91 -3.25
CA GLU A 38 2.62 33.13 -4.40
C GLU A 38 4.16 33.04 -4.43
N ASP A 39 4.87 34.16 -4.22
CA ASP A 39 6.33 34.21 -4.29
C ASP A 39 7.03 33.37 -3.20
N ARG A 40 6.28 32.85 -2.22
CA ARG A 40 6.79 31.95 -1.15
C ARG A 40 6.52 30.47 -1.45
N ILE A 41 5.84 30.16 -2.54
CA ILE A 41 5.48 28.80 -2.94
C ILE A 41 6.27 28.43 -4.20
N CYS A 42 6.99 27.32 -4.14
CA CYS A 42 7.73 26.80 -5.30
C CYS A 42 6.99 25.70 -6.04
N ALA A 43 6.15 24.92 -5.35
CA ALA A 43 5.46 23.78 -5.94
C ALA A 43 4.20 23.41 -5.14
N VAL A 44 3.24 22.82 -5.85
CA VAL A 44 2.09 22.13 -5.26
C VAL A 44 2.20 20.65 -5.59
N VAL A 45 2.23 19.81 -4.54
CA VAL A 45 2.30 18.36 -4.66
C VAL A 45 0.94 17.76 -4.30
N SER A 46 0.36 16.93 -5.17
CA SER A 46 -0.91 16.24 -4.88
C SER A 46 -0.99 14.84 -5.50
N ASP A 47 -2.05 14.10 -5.18
CA ASP A 47 -2.29 12.77 -5.75
C ASP A 47 -2.72 12.84 -7.23
N ASN A 48 -2.92 11.67 -7.84
CA ASN A 48 -3.18 11.57 -9.28
C ASN A 48 -4.68 11.40 -9.61
N ALA A 49 -5.59 11.75 -8.70
CA ALA A 49 -7.03 11.70 -8.96
C ALA A 49 -7.44 12.66 -10.09
N ALA A 50 -8.49 12.32 -10.84
CA ALA A 50 -8.83 13.03 -12.07
C ALA A 50 -9.22 14.50 -11.83
N ASN A 51 -10.05 14.75 -10.82
CA ASN A 51 -10.43 16.07 -10.35
C ASN A 51 -9.21 16.89 -9.87
N VAL A 52 -8.33 16.26 -9.08
CA VAL A 52 -7.10 16.89 -8.57
C VAL A 52 -6.16 17.28 -9.70
N ARG A 53 -5.93 16.39 -10.68
CA ARG A 53 -5.11 16.71 -11.87
C ARG A 53 -5.65 17.92 -12.64
N ASN A 54 -6.97 17.99 -12.83
CA ASN A 54 -7.59 19.10 -13.53
C ASN A 54 -7.44 20.40 -12.74
N ALA A 55 -7.63 20.35 -11.42
CA ALA A 55 -7.41 21.50 -10.55
C ALA A 55 -5.96 21.99 -10.61
N GLN A 56 -4.98 21.09 -10.53
CA GLN A 56 -3.57 21.45 -10.63
C GLN A 56 -3.21 22.09 -11.99
N LYS A 57 -3.86 21.67 -13.08
CA LYS A 57 -3.66 22.28 -14.40
C LYS A 57 -4.08 23.75 -14.37
N ILE A 58 -5.26 24.03 -13.81
CA ILE A 58 -5.78 25.40 -13.66
C ILE A 58 -4.87 26.23 -12.74
N ILE A 59 -4.43 25.67 -11.60
CA ILE A 59 -3.50 26.37 -10.69
C ILE A 59 -2.19 26.73 -11.38
N HIS A 60 -1.64 25.84 -12.21
CA HIS A 60 -0.41 26.13 -12.95
C HIS A 60 -0.64 27.18 -14.06
N GLU A 61 -1.81 27.19 -14.69
CA GLU A 61 -2.20 28.24 -15.63
C GLU A 61 -2.34 29.62 -14.93
N ASN A 62 -2.90 29.64 -13.72
CA ASN A 62 -3.06 30.86 -12.90
C ASN A 62 -1.74 31.34 -12.29
N HIS A 63 -0.86 30.43 -11.89
CA HIS A 63 0.43 30.70 -11.25
C HIS A 63 1.57 29.95 -11.96
N PRO A 64 2.04 30.43 -13.13
CA PRO A 64 3.06 29.72 -13.92
C PRO A 64 4.40 29.52 -13.22
N LYS A 65 4.69 30.29 -12.16
CA LYS A 65 5.91 30.14 -11.34
C LYS A 65 5.84 28.98 -10.35
N ILE A 66 4.63 28.50 -10.03
CA ILE A 66 4.41 27.38 -9.11
C ILE A 66 4.47 26.08 -9.90
N GLU A 67 5.43 25.23 -9.54
CA GLU A 67 5.59 23.92 -10.17
C GLU A 67 4.46 22.97 -9.79
N ASN A 68 3.91 22.30 -10.80
CA ASN A 68 2.93 21.26 -10.59
C ASN A 68 3.62 19.90 -10.45
N VAL A 69 3.62 19.34 -9.23
CA VAL A 69 4.28 18.07 -8.93
C VAL A 69 3.24 17.01 -8.57
N ARG A 70 3.39 15.82 -9.15
CA ARG A 70 2.55 14.66 -8.82
C ARG A 70 3.20 13.83 -7.74
N CYS A 71 2.39 13.26 -6.86
CA CYS A 71 2.86 12.38 -5.81
C CYS A 71 3.42 11.07 -6.40
N VAL A 72 4.75 10.92 -6.31
CA VAL A 72 5.46 9.73 -6.79
C VAL A 72 5.14 8.51 -5.92
N ALA A 73 5.00 8.68 -4.60
CA ALA A 73 4.58 7.60 -3.70
C ALA A 73 3.20 7.05 -4.09
N HIS A 74 2.25 7.93 -4.41
CA HIS A 74 0.94 7.54 -4.93
C HIS A 74 1.07 6.79 -6.27
N SER A 75 1.92 7.28 -7.18
CA SER A 75 2.16 6.64 -8.48
C SER A 75 2.72 5.21 -8.32
N ILE A 76 3.68 5.00 -7.40
CA ILE A 76 4.22 3.68 -7.08
C ILE A 76 3.14 2.79 -6.46
N ASN A 77 2.30 3.34 -5.58
CA ASN A 77 1.17 2.60 -5.02
C ASN A 77 0.16 2.18 -6.10
N LEU A 78 -0.07 2.99 -7.13
CA LEU A 78 -0.93 2.61 -8.26
C LEU A 78 -0.37 1.41 -9.03
N ILE A 79 0.96 1.33 -9.23
CA ILE A 79 1.62 0.15 -9.81
C ILE A 79 1.33 -1.09 -8.97
N ALA A 80 1.48 -1.00 -7.64
CA ALA A 80 1.14 -2.10 -6.73
C ALA A 80 -0.35 -2.49 -6.84
N CYS A 81 -1.25 -1.51 -6.89
CA CYS A 81 -2.68 -1.74 -7.06
C CYS A 81 -3.00 -2.49 -8.36
N ASP A 82 -2.32 -2.17 -9.46
CA ASP A 82 -2.56 -2.81 -10.76
C ASP A 82 -2.07 -4.26 -10.77
N ILE A 83 -0.90 -4.53 -10.20
CA ILE A 83 -0.39 -5.91 -9.98
C ILE A 83 -1.39 -6.74 -9.16
N ILE A 84 -2.02 -6.12 -8.17
CA ILE A 84 -3.01 -6.78 -7.32
C ILE A 84 -4.34 -7.02 -8.04
N LYS A 85 -4.73 -6.16 -8.99
CA LYS A 85 -5.95 -6.32 -9.78
C LYS A 85 -5.87 -7.50 -10.75
N GLU A 86 -4.65 -7.86 -11.16
CA GLU A 86 -4.44 -9.04 -12.00
C GLU A 86 -5.02 -10.31 -11.37
N LYS A 87 -5.48 -11.23 -12.22
CA LYS A 87 -6.19 -12.46 -11.78
C LYS A 87 -5.41 -13.22 -10.71
N PHE A 88 -4.09 -13.28 -10.85
CA PHE A 88 -3.18 -13.91 -9.90
C PHE A 88 -3.22 -13.23 -8.52
N GLY A 89 -2.92 -11.93 -8.46
CA GLY A 89 -2.89 -11.16 -7.22
C GLY A 89 -4.26 -11.11 -6.53
N LYS A 90 -5.33 -10.84 -7.30
CA LYS A 90 -6.71 -10.74 -6.80
C LYS A 90 -7.17 -12.03 -6.13
N ARG A 91 -6.87 -13.18 -6.74
CA ARG A 91 -7.21 -14.50 -6.19
C ARG A 91 -6.47 -14.78 -4.88
N LEU A 92 -5.18 -14.46 -4.80
CA LEU A 92 -4.38 -14.69 -3.60
C LEU A 92 -4.82 -13.78 -2.45
N LEU A 93 -4.99 -12.48 -2.69
CA LEU A 93 -5.44 -11.55 -1.64
C LEU A 93 -6.86 -11.88 -1.15
N LYS A 94 -7.74 -12.38 -2.02
CA LYS A 94 -9.06 -12.86 -1.58
C LYS A 94 -8.92 -14.01 -0.57
N ARG A 95 -8.03 -14.96 -0.81
CA ARG A 95 -7.76 -16.08 0.11
C ARG A 95 -7.10 -15.61 1.41
N VAL A 96 -6.12 -14.70 1.32
CA VAL A 96 -5.51 -14.04 2.49
C VAL A 96 -6.57 -13.35 3.35
N ASN A 97 -7.48 -12.58 2.74
CA ASN A 97 -8.54 -11.91 3.50
C ASN A 97 -9.56 -12.89 4.09
N ILE A 98 -9.89 -14.00 3.42
CA ILE A 98 -10.74 -15.06 4.00
C ILE A 98 -10.08 -15.63 5.27
N LEU A 99 -8.79 -15.98 5.19
CA LEU A 99 -8.03 -16.47 6.35
C LEU A 99 -8.02 -15.43 7.48
N THR A 100 -7.55 -14.22 7.20
CA THR A 100 -7.39 -13.18 8.22
C THR A 100 -8.72 -12.81 8.86
N THR A 101 -9.80 -12.67 8.08
CA THR A 101 -11.13 -12.35 8.62
C THR A 101 -11.62 -13.46 9.54
N PHE A 102 -11.48 -14.72 9.15
CA PHE A 102 -11.86 -15.85 9.97
C PHE A 102 -11.14 -15.85 11.33
N PHE A 103 -9.82 -15.76 11.32
CA PHE A 103 -9.04 -15.74 12.56
C PHE A 103 -9.35 -14.51 13.42
N ARG A 104 -9.66 -13.35 12.83
CA ARG A 104 -10.08 -12.19 13.61
C ARG A 104 -11.46 -12.37 14.26
N SER A 105 -12.38 -13.05 13.59
CA SER A 105 -13.74 -13.27 14.10
C SER A 105 -13.85 -14.43 15.09
N SER A 106 -13.01 -15.46 14.96
CA SER A 106 -13.08 -16.65 15.81
C SER A 106 -12.13 -16.49 17.00
N HIS A 107 -12.67 -16.13 18.16
CA HIS A 107 -11.88 -15.96 19.39
C HIS A 107 -11.05 -17.20 19.74
N GLN A 108 -11.64 -18.40 19.60
CA GLN A 108 -10.96 -19.66 19.90
C GLN A 108 -9.81 -19.93 18.90
N ALA A 109 -10.06 -19.80 17.60
CA ALA A 109 -9.02 -20.01 16.59
C ALA A 109 -7.90 -18.96 16.69
N ASN A 110 -8.25 -17.71 16.99
CA ASN A 110 -7.28 -16.64 17.18
C ASN A 110 -6.38 -16.89 18.39
N ALA A 111 -6.97 -17.25 19.53
CA ALA A 111 -6.23 -17.55 20.75
C ALA A 111 -5.29 -18.73 20.55
N LYS A 112 -5.76 -19.78 19.86
CA LYS A 112 -4.93 -20.95 19.56
C LYS A 112 -3.80 -20.62 18.60
N LEU A 113 -4.07 -19.86 17.54
CA LEU A 113 -3.02 -19.38 16.62
C LEU A 113 -1.98 -18.52 17.37
N ALA A 114 -2.41 -17.63 18.26
CA ALA A 114 -1.51 -16.80 19.06
C ALA A 114 -0.63 -17.64 20.02
N GLN A 115 -1.18 -18.71 20.60
CA GLN A 115 -0.42 -19.67 21.39
C GLN A 115 0.67 -20.35 20.55
N ILE A 116 0.30 -20.89 19.37
CA ILE A 116 1.26 -21.56 18.46
C ILE A 116 2.35 -20.60 17.99
N ILE A 117 2.00 -19.34 17.69
CA ILE A 117 2.96 -18.28 17.34
C ILE A 117 3.99 -18.10 18.46
N LYS A 118 3.54 -18.05 19.72
CA LYS A 118 4.41 -17.90 20.89
C LYS A 118 5.29 -19.14 21.10
N GLU A 119 4.72 -20.33 21.00
CA GLU A 119 5.42 -21.61 21.16
C GLU A 119 6.52 -21.80 20.10
N LYS A 120 6.24 -21.39 18.85
CA LYS A 120 7.23 -21.42 17.75
C LYS A 120 8.21 -20.23 17.77
N GLY A 121 8.06 -19.27 18.69
CA GLY A 121 8.91 -18.08 18.76
C GLY A 121 8.83 -17.18 17.52
N ILE A 122 7.71 -17.17 16.80
CA ILE A 122 7.54 -16.39 15.57
C ILE A 122 7.38 -14.91 15.93
N SER A 123 8.30 -14.07 15.45
CA SER A 123 8.23 -12.62 15.59
C SER A 123 7.44 -11.98 14.45
N GLY A 124 7.01 -10.72 14.60
CA GLY A 124 6.28 -9.98 13.54
C GLY A 124 4.76 -9.90 13.70
N GLY A 125 4.22 -10.49 14.77
CA GLY A 125 2.80 -10.37 15.16
C GLY A 125 1.87 -11.34 14.41
N GLY A 126 0.58 -11.02 14.43
CA GLY A 126 -0.47 -11.86 13.84
C GLY A 126 -0.84 -11.52 12.39
N LEU A 127 -1.91 -12.15 11.91
CA LEU A 127 -2.45 -11.94 10.56
C LEU A 127 -2.92 -10.50 10.33
N LYS A 128 -2.56 -9.95 9.16
CA LYS A 128 -2.94 -8.61 8.73
C LYS A 128 -3.93 -8.66 7.58
N LEU A 129 -4.92 -7.77 7.62
CA LEU A 129 -5.97 -7.69 6.61
C LEU A 129 -5.53 -6.76 5.50
N TYR A 130 -5.75 -7.17 4.26
CA TYR A 130 -5.59 -6.27 3.12
C TYR A 130 -6.75 -5.28 3.05
N CYS A 131 -6.43 -3.99 2.99
CA CYS A 131 -7.37 -2.90 2.81
C CYS A 131 -6.97 -2.06 1.59
N LYS A 132 -7.80 -2.05 0.55
CA LYS A 132 -7.50 -1.39 -0.73
C LYS A 132 -7.17 0.11 -0.58
N THR A 133 -7.73 0.79 0.43
CA THR A 133 -7.52 2.22 0.66
C THR A 133 -6.18 2.55 1.34
N ARG A 134 -5.39 1.55 1.75
CA ARG A 134 -4.12 1.75 2.46
C ARG A 134 -2.96 1.11 1.71
N TRP A 135 -1.98 1.93 1.33
CA TRP A 135 -0.95 1.62 0.33
C TRP A 135 -0.10 0.37 0.63
N THR A 136 0.29 0.17 1.89
CA THR A 136 1.20 -0.93 2.27
C THR A 136 0.51 -2.24 2.63
N THR A 137 -0.82 -2.23 2.80
CA THR A 137 -1.52 -3.36 3.43
C THR A 137 -1.53 -4.63 2.60
N ALA A 138 -1.39 -4.52 1.27
CA ALA A 138 -1.30 -5.70 0.40
C ALA A 138 -0.04 -6.49 0.69
N SER A 139 1.12 -5.83 0.69
CA SER A 139 2.40 -6.46 1.04
C SER A 139 2.40 -6.96 2.48
N GLU A 140 1.89 -6.16 3.42
CA GLU A 140 1.84 -6.55 4.84
C GLU A 140 0.95 -7.77 5.11
N SER A 141 -0.21 -7.85 4.46
CA SER A 141 -1.13 -9.00 4.60
C SER A 141 -0.51 -10.28 4.04
N VAL A 142 0.08 -10.21 2.84
CA VAL A 142 0.79 -11.33 2.21
C VAL A 142 1.94 -11.81 3.10
N ASN A 143 2.79 -10.89 3.55
CA ASN A 143 3.94 -11.21 4.40
C ASN A 143 3.50 -11.77 5.76
N SER A 144 2.39 -11.30 6.33
CA SER A 144 1.86 -11.85 7.59
C SER A 144 1.42 -13.31 7.45
N VAL A 145 0.85 -13.71 6.31
CA VAL A 145 0.45 -15.10 6.06
C VAL A 145 1.67 -15.98 5.80
N ILE A 146 2.66 -15.50 5.03
CA ILE A 146 3.91 -16.23 4.79
C ILE A 146 4.67 -16.46 6.10
N ASN A 147 4.79 -15.44 6.94
CA ASN A 147 5.47 -15.53 8.23
C ASN A 147 4.81 -16.54 9.19
N LEU A 148 3.51 -16.76 9.01
CA LEU A 148 2.71 -17.67 9.83
C LEU A 148 2.45 -19.02 9.17
N GLU A 149 3.11 -19.33 8.05
CA GLU A 149 2.91 -20.58 7.30
C GLU A 149 2.99 -21.82 8.19
N SER A 150 4.07 -21.97 8.97
CA SER A 150 4.25 -23.12 9.86
C SER A 150 3.20 -23.20 10.97
N ALA A 151 2.73 -22.07 11.48
CA ALA A 151 1.67 -22.02 12.49
C ALA A 151 0.29 -22.33 11.89
N LEU A 152 0.03 -21.88 10.65
CA LEU A 152 -1.19 -22.15 9.92
C LEU A 152 -1.28 -23.63 9.50
N GLU A 153 -0.17 -24.24 9.09
CA GLU A 153 -0.08 -25.67 8.78
C GLU A 153 -0.35 -26.54 10.00
N GLU A 154 0.18 -26.18 11.18
CA GLU A 154 -0.12 -26.84 12.44
C GLU A 154 -1.59 -26.68 12.82
N MET A 155 -2.15 -25.47 12.71
CA MET A 155 -3.59 -25.23 12.91
C MET A 155 -4.46 -26.13 12.04
N ALA A 156 -4.08 -26.33 10.77
CA ALA A 156 -4.83 -27.15 9.82
C ALA A 156 -4.68 -28.66 10.07
N SER A 157 -3.60 -29.09 10.72
CA SER A 157 -3.28 -30.49 10.96
C SER A 157 -3.79 -30.97 12.32
N ASP A 158 -3.51 -30.20 13.39
CA ASP A 158 -3.67 -30.65 14.78
C ASP A 158 -4.84 -29.96 15.49
N HIS A 159 -5.35 -28.86 14.92
CA HIS A 159 -6.38 -28.02 15.53
C HIS A 159 -7.52 -27.71 14.57
N ASP A 160 -7.82 -28.60 13.63
CA ASP A 160 -8.85 -28.37 12.61
C ASP A 160 -10.26 -28.18 13.18
N LYS A 161 -10.56 -28.73 14.36
CA LYS A 161 -11.82 -28.54 15.07
C LYS A 161 -12.15 -27.08 15.37
N VAL A 162 -11.15 -26.22 15.56
CA VAL A 162 -11.38 -24.78 15.77
C VAL A 162 -11.49 -24.00 14.45
N LEU A 163 -11.21 -24.63 13.31
CA LEU A 163 -11.34 -24.07 11.97
C LEU A 163 -12.75 -24.28 11.42
N THR A 164 -13.75 -23.63 12.03
CA THR A 164 -15.18 -23.84 11.73
C THR A 164 -15.62 -23.42 10.33
N ASN A 165 -14.80 -22.68 9.60
CA ASN A 165 -15.06 -22.30 8.21
C ASN A 165 -14.39 -23.30 7.26
N ASP A 166 -15.21 -23.99 6.47
CA ASP A 166 -14.85 -25.05 5.52
C ASP A 166 -13.83 -24.61 4.46
N LYS A 167 -13.68 -23.31 4.21
CA LYS A 167 -12.71 -22.75 3.25
C LYS A 167 -11.29 -22.65 3.81
N ILE A 168 -11.12 -22.60 5.13
CA ILE A 168 -9.83 -22.26 5.75
C ILE A 168 -8.80 -23.36 5.54
N LYS A 169 -9.14 -24.58 5.92
CA LYS A 169 -8.25 -25.75 5.78
C LYS A 169 -7.86 -26.00 4.30
N PRO A 170 -8.79 -25.99 3.32
CA PRO A 170 -8.43 -26.07 1.90
C PRO A 170 -7.54 -24.95 1.38
N ILE A 171 -7.65 -23.72 1.91
CA ILE A 171 -6.75 -22.62 1.53
C ILE A 171 -5.33 -22.91 2.01
N ILE A 172 -5.17 -23.26 3.29
CA ILE A 172 -3.86 -23.54 3.91
C ILE A 172 -3.18 -24.72 3.22
N GLN A 173 -3.90 -25.81 3.01
CA GLN A 173 -3.37 -27.05 2.41
C GLN A 173 -3.26 -27.01 0.88
N SER A 174 -3.59 -25.89 0.24
CA SER A 174 -3.51 -25.77 -1.22
C SER A 174 -2.05 -25.80 -1.68
N ARG A 175 -1.69 -26.80 -2.50
CA ARG A 175 -0.32 -27.11 -2.98
C ARG A 175 0.56 -25.90 -3.32
N ASN A 176 -0.01 -24.87 -3.93
CA ASN A 176 0.74 -23.70 -4.41
C ASN A 176 0.37 -22.40 -3.68
N PHE A 177 -0.37 -22.45 -2.58
CA PHE A 177 -0.83 -21.21 -1.94
C PHE A 177 0.33 -20.38 -1.39
N PHE A 178 1.14 -20.96 -0.51
CA PHE A 178 2.27 -20.26 0.10
C PHE A 178 3.40 -19.93 -0.89
N SER A 179 3.69 -20.82 -1.85
CA SER A 179 4.68 -20.53 -2.90
C SER A 179 4.24 -19.36 -3.78
N ASN A 180 2.96 -19.30 -4.18
CA ASN A 180 2.41 -18.16 -4.92
C ASN A 180 2.38 -16.87 -4.07
N LEU A 181 2.13 -16.96 -2.77
CA LEU A 181 2.24 -15.81 -1.88
C LEU A 181 3.67 -15.28 -1.82
N ARG A 182 4.69 -16.14 -1.74
CA ARG A 182 6.10 -15.72 -1.79
C ARG A 182 6.44 -14.98 -3.09
N VAL A 183 5.92 -15.45 -4.24
CA VAL A 183 6.07 -14.75 -5.52
C VAL A 183 5.43 -13.36 -5.47
N LEU A 184 4.18 -13.26 -5.01
CA LEU A 184 3.48 -11.98 -4.90
C LEU A 184 4.19 -11.05 -3.90
N GLY A 185 4.63 -11.58 -2.75
CA GLY A 185 5.37 -10.85 -1.72
C GLY A 185 6.68 -10.30 -2.26
N PHE A 186 7.42 -11.09 -3.05
CA PHE A 186 8.66 -10.65 -3.70
C PHE A 186 8.45 -9.47 -4.65
N VAL A 187 7.34 -9.45 -5.40
CA VAL A 187 6.99 -8.33 -6.29
C VAL A 187 6.53 -7.09 -5.51
N LEU A 188 5.73 -7.27 -4.45
CA LEU A 188 5.16 -6.17 -3.69
C LEU A 188 6.16 -5.52 -2.71
N ASP A 189 7.15 -6.25 -2.21
CA ASP A 189 8.12 -5.74 -1.23
C ASP A 189 8.93 -4.52 -1.71
N PRO A 190 9.54 -4.50 -2.92
CA PRO A 190 10.26 -3.31 -3.38
C PRO A 190 9.33 -2.11 -3.59
N LEU A 191 8.08 -2.32 -4.01
CA LEU A 191 7.07 -1.27 -4.14
C LEU A 191 6.71 -0.69 -2.76
N ARG A 192 6.45 -1.55 -1.76
CA ARG A 192 6.19 -1.13 -0.38
C ARG A 192 7.36 -0.33 0.20
N LYS A 193 8.59 -0.82 0.03
CA LYS A 193 9.80 -0.15 0.54
C LYS A 193 9.99 1.23 -0.11
N ALA A 194 9.73 1.34 -1.41
CA ALA A 194 9.79 2.62 -2.11
C ALA A 194 8.73 3.60 -1.58
N VAL A 195 7.47 3.17 -1.45
CA VAL A 195 6.40 3.99 -0.86
C VAL A 195 6.79 4.50 0.53
N LEU A 196 7.17 3.58 1.44
CA LEU A 196 7.57 3.94 2.81
C LEU A 196 8.77 4.90 2.86
N SER A 197 9.72 4.75 1.93
CA SER A 197 10.89 5.64 1.85
C SER A 197 10.52 7.04 1.39
N LEU A 198 9.53 7.17 0.49
CA LEU A 198 9.09 8.46 -0.05
C LEU A 198 8.08 9.17 0.85
N GLU A 199 7.43 8.44 1.76
CA GLU A 199 6.59 9.01 2.81
C GLU A 199 7.40 9.56 4.01
N LEU A 200 8.71 9.33 4.05
CA LEU A 200 9.56 9.89 5.10
C LEU A 200 9.60 11.42 4.97
N ARG A 201 9.48 12.12 6.11
CA ARG A 201 9.65 13.57 6.23
C ARG A 201 10.90 14.14 5.54
N ARG A 202 11.99 13.36 5.49
CA ARG A 202 13.26 13.77 4.89
C ARG A 202 13.36 13.48 3.40
N ALA A 203 12.36 12.87 2.79
CA ALA A 203 12.37 12.52 1.38
C ALA A 203 12.30 13.78 0.51
N THR A 204 13.08 13.79 -0.56
CA THR A 204 13.18 14.88 -1.52
C THR A 204 12.76 14.41 -2.91
N LEU A 205 12.61 15.35 -3.85
CA LEU A 205 12.36 15.01 -5.26
C LEU A 205 13.50 14.14 -5.86
N ALA A 206 14.73 14.29 -5.38
CA ALA A 206 15.85 13.44 -5.80
C ALA A 206 15.64 11.98 -5.33
N ASP A 207 15.12 11.78 -4.13
CA ASP A 207 14.79 10.44 -3.62
C ASP A 207 13.68 9.77 -4.42
N CYS A 208 12.72 10.54 -4.94
CA CYS A 208 11.70 10.05 -5.88
C CYS A 208 12.34 9.42 -7.12
N PHE A 209 13.25 10.14 -7.78
CA PHE A 209 13.95 9.65 -8.97
C PHE A 209 14.78 8.39 -8.66
N LEU A 210 15.57 8.43 -7.57
CA LEU A 210 16.41 7.32 -7.15
C LEU A 210 15.56 6.08 -6.80
N SER A 211 14.41 6.27 -6.18
CA SER A 211 13.48 5.18 -5.84
C SER A 211 12.91 4.52 -7.09
N LEU A 212 12.53 5.31 -8.11
CA LEU A 212 12.07 4.77 -9.40
C LEU A 212 13.18 3.99 -10.12
N ALA A 213 14.41 4.53 -10.14
CA ALA A 213 15.55 3.84 -10.74
C ALA A 213 15.87 2.51 -10.05
N ARG A 214 15.87 2.48 -8.71
CA ARG A 214 16.06 1.27 -7.91
C ARG A 214 14.95 0.26 -8.12
N LEU A 215 13.70 0.73 -8.20
CA LEU A 215 12.54 -0.12 -8.47
C LEU A 215 12.66 -0.76 -9.86
N ALA A 216 12.96 0.03 -10.89
CA ALA A 216 13.16 -0.47 -12.25
C ALA A 216 14.29 -1.52 -12.32
N ALA A 217 15.41 -1.27 -11.65
CA ALA A 217 16.51 -2.24 -11.57
C ALA A 217 16.11 -3.53 -10.83
N THR A 218 15.29 -3.43 -9.79
CA THR A 218 14.79 -4.59 -9.03
C THR A 218 13.82 -5.42 -9.85
N LEU A 219 12.86 -4.77 -10.51
CA LEU A 219 11.87 -5.44 -11.37
C LEU A 219 12.53 -6.12 -12.57
N LYS A 220 13.61 -5.56 -13.14
CA LYS A 220 14.39 -6.21 -14.20
C LYS A 220 15.07 -7.52 -13.77
N LYS A 221 15.31 -7.72 -12.46
CA LYS A 221 15.93 -8.93 -11.90
C LYS A 221 14.90 -10.03 -11.57
N LEU A 222 13.60 -9.77 -11.76
CA LEU A 222 12.57 -10.79 -11.57
C LEU A 222 12.85 -11.99 -12.50
N PRO A 223 12.81 -13.23 -11.99
CA PRO A 223 13.07 -14.42 -12.81
C PRO A 223 12.14 -14.47 -14.01
N LYS A 224 12.70 -14.62 -15.23
CA LYS A 224 11.94 -14.81 -16.47
C LYS A 224 11.06 -16.06 -16.44
N SER A 225 11.31 -17.01 -15.53
CA SER A 225 10.49 -18.22 -15.33
C SER A 225 9.10 -17.93 -14.74
N LEU A 226 8.85 -16.73 -14.23
CA LEU A 226 7.50 -16.24 -13.92
C LEU A 226 6.74 -15.75 -15.16
N ASN A 227 7.38 -15.82 -16.33
CA ASN A 227 6.95 -15.23 -17.59
C ASN A 227 6.91 -16.25 -18.75
N PRO A 228 6.25 -17.43 -18.64
CA PRO A 228 6.10 -18.31 -19.80
C PRO A 228 5.01 -17.84 -20.79
N ALA A 229 4.32 -16.72 -20.53
CA ALA A 229 3.19 -16.22 -21.32
C ALA A 229 3.21 -14.70 -21.55
N PHE A 230 4.42 -14.12 -21.68
CA PHE A 230 4.65 -12.84 -22.34
C PHE A 230 5.72 -13.02 -23.40
#